data_AF-A0A0C9ZY74-F1
#
_entry.id   AF-A0A0C9ZY74-F1
#
_cell.length_a   1.000
_cell.length_b   1.000
_cell.length_c   1.000
_cell.angle_alpha   90.00
_cell.angle_beta   90.00
_cell.angle_gamma   90.00
#
_symmetry.space_group_name_H-M   'P 1'
#
loop_
_entity.id
_entity.type
_entity.pdbx_description
1 polymer ?
#
loop_
_entity_poly.entity_id
_entity_poly.type
_entity_poly.pdbx_seq_one_letter_code
_entity_poly.pdbx_strand_id
1 'polypeptide(L)'
;MIASGRLDRPYKGITDCFKRTVSEEGAINLWRGNGTNVLRYFPTQALNFAFKDSFKQMFGFKKSEQFGLWVVGNIASGAAAGASSSVFVYSLDYARTRLSADGKSSAKGGQRQFSGLIDVYRQTLRSDGIVGLYRGFVPSVVGICVYRGLYFGGYDTIRDTLLAGNLRGNFLASFAVGWMCTTGAALAAYPLDTIRRRMMMTSGEKVQYRSFIEAGRHIVAKEGVRSLFAGAGANILRGVAGAGVLSLYDKFQELAWGKVYQAGSG
;
A
#
# COMPACT_ATOMS: atom_id res chain seq x y z
N MET A 1 -1.16 9.20 16.99
CA MET A 1 -0.96 10.58 16.49
C MET A 1 -1.38 11.59 17.52
N ILE A 2 -2.59 11.53 18.08
CA ILE A 2 -3.01 12.43 19.17
C ILE A 2 -2.22 12.15 20.45
N ALA A 3 -2.20 10.89 20.90
CA ALA A 3 -1.42 10.48 22.08
C ALA A 3 0.10 10.70 21.94
N SER A 4 0.60 10.86 20.72
CA SER A 4 2.01 11.16 20.42
C SER A 4 2.25 12.67 20.18
N GLY A 5 1.25 13.53 20.42
CA GLY A 5 1.34 14.99 20.21
C GLY A 5 1.54 15.44 18.77
N ARG A 6 1.25 14.57 17.78
CA ARG A 6 1.42 14.83 16.34
C ARG A 6 0.20 15.49 15.70
N LEU A 7 -0.96 15.36 16.32
CA LEU A 7 -2.20 16.01 15.91
C LEU A 7 -2.86 16.58 17.15
N ASP A 8 -3.22 17.85 17.12
CA ASP A 8 -3.94 18.50 18.23
C ASP A 8 -5.37 18.00 18.32
N ARG A 9 -5.96 17.67 17.16
CA ARG A 9 -7.32 17.12 17.05
C ARG A 9 -7.44 16.14 15.88
N PRO A 10 -8.33 15.14 15.96
CA PRO A 10 -8.61 14.23 14.85
C PRO A 10 -9.07 15.00 13.60
N TYR A 11 -8.78 14.46 12.42
CA TYR A 11 -9.37 14.97 11.17
C TYR A 11 -10.84 14.57 11.10
N LYS A 12 -11.68 15.48 10.59
CA LYS A 12 -13.13 15.23 10.39
C LYS A 12 -13.43 14.47 9.09
N GLY A 13 -12.47 14.45 8.16
CA GLY A 13 -12.62 13.81 6.86
C GLY A 13 -11.50 14.18 5.89
N ILE A 14 -11.65 13.75 4.64
CA ILE A 14 -10.65 13.98 3.58
C ILE A 14 -10.47 15.47 3.29
N THR A 15 -11.57 16.21 3.18
CA THR A 15 -11.57 17.65 2.89
C THR A 15 -10.96 18.46 4.03
N ASP A 16 -11.27 18.11 5.28
CA ASP A 16 -10.68 18.72 6.48
C ASP A 16 -9.17 18.47 6.55
N CYS A 17 -8.74 17.22 6.31
CA CYS A 17 -7.32 16.88 6.23
C CYS A 17 -6.59 17.68 5.16
N PHE A 18 -7.14 17.73 3.94
CA PHE A 18 -6.56 18.49 2.83
C PHE A 18 -6.44 19.98 3.16
N LYS A 19 -7.53 20.62 3.59
CA LYS A 19 -7.56 22.06 3.91
C LYS A 19 -6.53 22.39 4.99
N ARG A 20 -6.53 21.62 6.08
CA ARG A 20 -5.62 21.82 7.22
C ARG A 20 -4.16 21.65 6.82
N THR A 21 -3.81 20.59 6.09
CA THR A 21 -2.43 20.40 5.62
C THR A 21 -1.98 21.55 4.72
N VAL A 22 -2.81 22.00 3.79
CA VAL A 22 -2.46 23.13 2.91
C VAL A 22 -2.31 24.43 3.69
N SER A 23 -3.21 24.74 4.64
CA SER A 23 -3.17 25.98 5.41
C SER A 23 -2.08 26.02 6.48
N GLU A 24 -1.83 24.90 7.17
CA GLU A 24 -0.93 24.82 8.32
C GLU A 24 0.52 24.49 7.88
N GLU A 25 0.66 23.70 6.83
CA GLU A 25 1.97 23.21 6.36
C GLU A 25 2.37 23.74 4.99
N GLY A 26 1.45 24.21 4.17
CA GLY A 26 1.69 24.64 2.79
C GLY A 26 1.49 23.51 1.77
N ALA A 27 1.08 23.88 0.56
CA ALA A 27 0.71 22.92 -0.49
C ALA A 27 1.81 21.91 -0.84
N ILE A 28 3.08 22.31 -0.81
CA ILE A 28 4.22 21.43 -1.14
C ILE A 28 4.30 20.20 -0.21
N ASN A 29 3.75 20.28 1.00
CA ASN A 29 3.76 19.15 1.94
C ASN A 29 2.83 18.00 1.56
N LEU A 30 1.90 18.21 0.61
CA LEU A 30 1.14 17.10 0.02
C LEU A 30 2.05 16.08 -0.70
N TRP A 31 3.25 16.50 -1.11
CA TRP A 31 4.27 15.64 -1.74
C TRP A 31 5.31 15.09 -0.75
N ARG A 32 5.14 15.32 0.56
CA ARG A 32 6.11 14.86 1.56
C ARG A 32 6.20 13.33 1.59
N GLY A 33 7.42 12.83 1.46
CA GLY A 33 7.70 11.40 1.33
C GLY A 33 7.61 10.84 -0.10
N ASN A 34 7.18 11.63 -1.09
CA ASN A 34 7.09 11.16 -2.47
C ASN A 34 8.48 10.88 -3.09
N GLY A 35 9.52 11.61 -2.69
CA GLY A 35 10.90 11.31 -3.12
C GLY A 35 11.33 9.88 -2.76
N THR A 36 10.94 9.38 -1.59
CA THR A 36 11.15 7.99 -1.19
C THR A 36 10.37 7.01 -2.08
N ASN A 37 9.17 7.39 -2.52
CA ASN A 37 8.38 6.56 -3.43
C ASN A 37 9.02 6.46 -4.83
N VAL A 38 9.61 7.56 -5.33
CA VAL A 38 10.39 7.56 -6.59
C VAL A 38 11.62 6.68 -6.43
N LEU A 39 12.40 6.86 -5.36
CA LEU A 39 13.59 6.04 -5.10
C LEU A 39 13.26 4.55 -4.98
N ARG A 40 12.14 4.21 -4.33
CA ARG A 40 11.67 2.82 -4.17
C ARG A 40 11.37 2.13 -5.50
N TYR A 41 11.08 2.88 -6.56
CA TYR A 41 10.77 2.31 -7.86
C TYR A 41 11.95 1.49 -8.42
N PHE A 42 13.17 2.03 -8.35
CA PHE A 42 14.38 1.37 -8.87
C PHE A 42 14.63 -0.02 -8.28
N PRO A 43 14.77 -0.22 -6.94
CA PRO A 43 15.01 -1.54 -6.38
C PRO A 43 13.83 -2.47 -6.58
N THR A 44 12.59 -1.95 -6.59
CA THR A 44 11.41 -2.78 -6.88
C THR A 44 11.48 -3.34 -8.31
N GLN A 45 11.87 -2.53 -9.30
CA GLN A 45 12.01 -2.99 -10.67
C GLN A 45 13.18 -3.96 -10.83
N ALA A 46 14.34 -3.68 -10.21
CA ALA A 46 15.48 -4.60 -10.24
C ALA A 46 15.11 -6.00 -9.71
N LEU A 47 14.38 -6.06 -8.59
CA LEU A 47 13.91 -7.32 -8.01
C LEU A 47 12.85 -8.00 -8.88
N ASN A 48 11.95 -7.23 -9.51
CA ASN A 48 11.00 -7.78 -10.48
C ASN A 48 11.72 -8.42 -11.67
N PHE A 49 12.72 -7.74 -12.26
CA PHE A 49 13.51 -8.32 -13.35
C PHE A 49 14.30 -9.55 -12.91
N ALA A 50 14.85 -9.55 -11.71
CA ALA A 50 15.66 -10.67 -11.20
C ALA A 50 14.82 -11.91 -10.85
N PHE A 51 13.62 -11.74 -10.31
CA PHE A 51 12.91 -12.85 -9.65
C PHE A 51 11.54 -13.21 -10.22
N LYS A 52 10.95 -12.38 -11.10
CA LYS A 52 9.57 -12.59 -11.60
C LYS A 52 9.40 -13.94 -12.27
N ASP A 53 10.36 -14.38 -13.06
CA ASP A 53 10.27 -15.65 -13.79
C ASP A 53 10.52 -16.85 -12.88
N SER A 54 11.45 -16.74 -11.93
CA SER A 54 11.71 -17.78 -10.92
C SER A 54 10.47 -18.08 -10.07
N PHE A 55 9.77 -17.04 -9.56
CA PHE A 55 8.56 -17.25 -8.76
C PHE A 55 7.36 -17.75 -9.56
N LYS A 56 7.27 -17.42 -10.85
CA LYS A 56 6.23 -17.97 -11.73
C LYS A 56 6.46 -19.44 -12.03
N GLN A 57 7.71 -19.85 -12.23
CA GLN A 57 8.06 -21.24 -12.51
C GLN A 57 7.87 -22.15 -11.29
N MET A 58 8.22 -21.69 -10.08
CA MET A 58 8.11 -22.51 -8.87
C MET A 58 6.67 -22.83 -8.44
N PHE A 59 5.70 -22.00 -8.81
CA PHE A 59 4.31 -22.08 -8.29
C PHE A 59 3.24 -22.05 -9.39
N GLY A 60 3.66 -22.26 -10.65
CA GLY A 60 2.78 -22.19 -11.81
C GLY A 60 1.90 -23.44 -11.95
N PHE A 61 0.67 -23.36 -11.47
CA PHE A 61 -0.37 -24.36 -11.77
C PHE A 61 -1.20 -23.91 -12.97
N LYS A 62 -1.79 -24.85 -13.72
CA LYS A 62 -2.74 -24.53 -14.79
C LYS A 62 -4.15 -24.42 -14.23
N LYS A 63 -4.88 -23.35 -14.60
CA LYS A 63 -6.28 -23.14 -14.18
C LYS A 63 -7.21 -24.28 -14.62
N SER A 64 -6.92 -24.92 -15.75
CA SER A 64 -7.75 -25.95 -16.38
C SER A 64 -7.78 -27.30 -15.67
N GLU A 65 -6.83 -27.56 -14.76
CA GLU A 65 -6.69 -28.87 -14.11
C GLU A 65 -7.33 -28.86 -12.73
N GLN A 66 -6.99 -27.88 -11.87
CA GLN A 66 -7.56 -27.74 -10.53
C GLN A 66 -7.60 -26.27 -10.07
N PHE A 67 -8.79 -25.66 -10.06
CA PHE A 67 -8.97 -24.25 -9.69
C PHE A 67 -8.48 -23.93 -8.27
N GLY A 68 -8.77 -24.79 -7.29
CA GLY A 68 -8.35 -24.58 -5.89
C GLY A 68 -6.82 -24.54 -5.74
N LEU A 69 -6.10 -25.51 -6.31
CA LEU A 69 -4.64 -25.52 -6.31
C LEU A 69 -4.06 -24.33 -7.09
N TRP A 70 -4.70 -23.93 -8.19
CA TRP A 70 -4.31 -22.74 -8.93
C TRP A 70 -4.41 -21.48 -8.07
N VAL A 71 -5.51 -21.28 -7.35
CA VAL A 71 -5.66 -20.14 -6.43
C VAL A 71 -4.60 -20.17 -5.33
N VAL A 72 -4.42 -21.31 -4.67
CA VAL A 72 -3.42 -21.47 -3.59
C VAL A 72 -2.00 -21.23 -4.12
N GLY A 73 -1.67 -21.76 -5.29
CA GLY A 73 -0.38 -21.55 -5.95
C GLY A 73 -0.11 -20.08 -6.28
N ASN A 74 -1.11 -19.35 -6.79
CA ASN A 74 -0.98 -17.91 -7.03
C ASN A 74 -0.82 -17.10 -5.73
N ILE A 75 -1.54 -17.46 -4.68
CA ILE A 75 -1.40 -16.84 -3.36
C ILE A 75 0.01 -17.10 -2.82
N ALA A 76 0.48 -18.34 -2.83
CA ALA A 76 1.79 -18.74 -2.32
C ALA A 76 2.93 -18.08 -3.12
N SER A 77 2.86 -18.14 -4.45
CA SER A 77 3.80 -17.45 -5.36
C SER A 77 3.85 -15.96 -5.05
N GLY A 78 2.67 -15.36 -4.92
CA GLY A 78 2.54 -13.95 -4.65
C GLY A 78 3.09 -13.56 -3.28
N ALA A 79 2.78 -14.33 -2.24
CA ALA A 79 3.26 -14.12 -0.89
C ALA A 79 4.78 -14.25 -0.83
N ALA A 80 5.35 -15.29 -1.44
CA ALA A 80 6.79 -15.52 -1.50
C ALA A 80 7.50 -14.37 -2.24
N ALA A 81 7.06 -14.05 -3.46
CA ALA A 81 7.63 -12.94 -4.24
C ALA A 81 7.50 -11.60 -3.52
N GLY A 82 6.35 -11.35 -2.90
CA GLY A 82 6.07 -10.14 -2.13
C GLY A 82 6.94 -10.04 -0.87
N ALA A 83 7.12 -11.12 -0.13
CA ALA A 83 7.97 -11.18 1.05
C ALA A 83 9.45 -10.99 0.67
N SER A 84 9.95 -11.73 -0.33
CA SER A 84 11.33 -11.61 -0.80
C SER A 84 11.65 -10.21 -1.30
N SER A 85 10.74 -9.59 -2.06
CA SER A 85 10.93 -8.20 -2.50
C SER A 85 10.93 -7.24 -1.30
N SER A 86 10.00 -7.43 -0.37
CA SER A 86 9.87 -6.61 0.83
C SER A 86 11.10 -6.71 1.74
N VAL A 87 11.86 -7.81 1.75
CA VAL A 87 13.13 -7.86 2.50
C VAL A 87 14.05 -6.70 2.13
N PHE A 88 14.08 -6.29 0.86
CA PHE A 88 14.93 -5.19 0.40
C PHE A 88 14.24 -3.83 0.46
N VAL A 89 12.95 -3.76 0.08
CA VAL A 89 12.28 -2.46 -0.12
C VAL A 89 11.41 -1.99 1.05
N TYR A 90 11.16 -2.84 2.05
CA TYR A 90 10.23 -2.51 3.14
C TYR A 90 10.73 -1.35 4.01
N SER A 91 12.04 -1.21 4.21
CA SER A 91 12.57 -0.08 4.98
C SER A 91 12.29 1.28 4.31
N LEU A 92 12.22 1.33 2.98
CA LEU A 92 11.81 2.51 2.22
C LEU A 92 10.31 2.78 2.35
N ASP A 93 9.47 1.73 2.36
CA ASP A 93 8.03 1.87 2.65
C ASP A 93 7.79 2.43 4.06
N TYR A 94 8.54 1.93 5.04
CA TYR A 94 8.53 2.44 6.40
C TYR A 94 8.90 3.92 6.41
N ALA A 95 10.03 4.30 5.79
CA ALA A 95 10.49 5.67 5.80
C ALA A 95 9.53 6.64 5.10
N ARG A 96 8.95 6.22 3.96
CA ARG A 96 7.87 6.94 3.29
C ARG A 96 6.69 7.16 4.23
N THR A 97 6.22 6.10 4.89
CA THR A 97 5.06 6.16 5.79
C THR A 97 5.31 7.12 6.95
N ARG A 98 6.52 7.08 7.54
CA ARG A 98 6.91 7.99 8.60
C ARG A 98 6.96 9.43 8.15
N LEU A 99 7.54 9.72 6.98
CA LEU A 99 7.60 11.07 6.43
C LEU A 99 6.22 11.62 6.05
N SER A 100 5.36 10.81 5.44
CA SER A 100 4.01 11.23 5.03
C SER A 100 3.07 11.44 6.22
N ALA A 101 3.31 10.77 7.34
CA ALA A 101 2.56 10.96 8.58
C ALA A 101 3.20 12.01 9.53
N ASP A 102 4.37 12.55 9.18
CA ASP A 102 5.09 13.55 9.96
C ASP A 102 4.62 14.94 9.61
N GLY A 103 3.60 15.42 10.32
CA GLY A 103 3.12 16.79 10.28
C GLY A 103 3.89 17.73 11.22
N LYS A 104 3.68 19.04 11.08
CA LYS A 104 4.21 20.01 12.05
C LYS A 104 3.49 19.81 13.38
N SER A 105 4.24 19.53 14.46
CA SER A 105 3.64 19.34 15.78
C SER A 105 3.43 20.69 16.45
N SER A 106 2.17 21.07 16.70
CA SER A 106 1.85 22.29 17.46
C SER A 106 2.38 22.21 18.89
N ALA A 107 2.40 21.01 19.48
CA ALA A 107 2.96 20.75 20.81
C ALA A 107 4.49 20.95 20.90
N LYS A 108 5.20 20.95 19.76
CA LYS A 108 6.66 21.18 19.69
C LYS A 108 7.01 22.47 18.93
N GLY A 109 6.15 23.48 19.00
CA GLY A 109 6.41 24.79 18.37
C GLY A 109 6.48 24.73 16.83
N GLY A 110 5.75 23.81 16.19
CA GLY A 110 5.72 23.65 14.75
C GLY A 110 6.88 22.85 14.15
N GLN A 111 7.72 22.23 14.99
CA GLN A 111 8.82 21.39 14.53
C GLN A 111 8.33 20.04 14.02
N ARG A 112 9.05 19.50 13.01
CA ARG A 112 8.82 18.16 12.47
C ARG A 112 9.66 17.13 13.22
N GLN A 113 9.24 15.86 13.20
CA GLN A 113 10.02 14.78 13.77
C GLN A 113 11.24 14.44 12.90
N PHE A 114 11.08 14.51 11.57
CA PHE A 114 12.12 14.12 10.64
C PHE A 114 12.43 15.24 9.65
N SER A 115 13.71 15.48 9.40
CA SER A 115 14.16 16.38 8.33
C SER A 115 14.06 15.73 6.94
N GLY A 116 14.21 14.41 6.85
CA GLY A 116 14.15 13.67 5.59
C GLY A 116 14.38 12.16 5.74
N LEU A 117 14.62 11.48 4.61
CA LEU A 117 14.80 10.04 4.54
C LEU A 117 15.92 9.53 5.45
N ILE A 118 17.12 10.10 5.33
CA ILE A 118 18.31 9.71 6.10
C ILE A 118 18.06 9.87 7.61
N ASP A 119 17.36 10.94 7.99
CA ASP A 119 17.05 11.22 9.39
C ASP A 119 16.06 10.18 9.97
N VAL A 120 15.09 9.72 9.18
CA VAL A 120 14.21 8.60 9.59
C VAL A 120 15.03 7.35 9.89
N TYR A 121 15.97 6.98 9.00
CA TYR A 121 16.83 5.82 9.22
C TYR A 121 17.70 6.01 10.47
N ARG A 122 18.39 7.16 10.58
CA ARG A 122 19.28 7.47 11.71
C ARG A 122 18.56 7.40 13.05
N GLN A 123 17.43 8.07 13.17
CA GLN A 123 16.66 8.10 14.43
C GLN A 123 16.08 6.72 14.75
N THR A 124 15.52 6.01 13.77
CA THR A 124 14.92 4.68 13.99
C THR A 124 15.98 3.64 14.37
N LEU A 125 17.12 3.63 13.68
CA LEU A 125 18.22 2.71 13.99
C LEU A 125 18.80 2.97 15.39
N ARG A 126 18.86 4.24 15.80
CA ARG A 126 19.32 4.60 17.15
C ARG A 126 18.33 4.18 18.24
N SER A 127 17.03 4.23 17.98
CA SER A 127 16.01 3.91 19.00
C SER A 127 15.65 2.43 19.07
N ASP A 128 15.38 1.80 17.92
CA ASP A 128 14.81 0.44 17.84
C ASP A 128 15.66 -0.53 16.99
N GLY A 129 16.79 -0.06 16.45
CA GLY A 129 17.62 -0.85 15.54
C GLY A 129 16.90 -1.24 14.24
N ILE A 130 17.36 -2.33 13.63
CA ILE A 130 16.82 -2.85 12.37
C ILE A 130 15.35 -3.29 12.48
N VAL A 131 14.96 -3.80 13.65
CA VAL A 131 13.58 -4.25 13.91
C VAL A 131 12.59 -3.09 13.78
N GLY A 132 13.00 -1.87 14.15
CA GLY A 132 12.18 -0.67 13.99
C GLY A 132 11.81 -0.37 12.52
N LEU A 133 12.73 -0.62 11.59
CA LEU A 133 12.54 -0.40 10.14
C LEU A 133 11.63 -1.45 9.49
N TYR A 134 11.57 -2.66 10.05
CA TYR A 134 10.76 -3.78 9.55
C TYR A 134 9.46 -4.01 10.36
N ARG A 135 9.12 -3.06 11.24
CA ARG A 135 7.90 -3.17 12.04
C ARG A 135 6.66 -3.16 11.14
N GLY A 136 5.79 -4.16 11.34
CA GLY A 136 4.61 -4.39 10.49
C GLY A 136 4.86 -5.28 9.26
N PHE A 137 6.04 -5.89 9.11
CA PHE A 137 6.34 -6.76 7.97
C PHE A 137 5.37 -7.94 7.85
N VAL A 138 5.07 -8.62 8.96
CA VAL A 138 4.14 -9.77 8.98
C VAL A 138 2.73 -9.40 8.48
N PRO A 139 2.02 -8.38 9.04
CA PRO A 139 0.71 -8.01 8.51
C PRO A 139 0.76 -7.51 7.06
N SER A 140 1.91 -7.02 6.58
CA SER A 140 2.10 -6.73 5.16
C SER A 140 2.02 -7.99 4.29
N VAL A 141 2.75 -9.05 4.66
CA VAL A 141 2.75 -10.32 3.90
C VAL A 141 1.38 -10.98 3.96
N VAL A 142 0.75 -11.03 5.15
CA VAL A 142 -0.63 -11.54 5.29
C VAL A 142 -1.61 -10.73 4.45
N GLY A 143 -1.46 -9.40 4.41
CA GLY A 143 -2.27 -8.52 3.57
C GLY A 143 -2.14 -8.82 2.08
N ILE A 144 -0.92 -9.14 1.61
CA ILE A 144 -0.68 -9.59 0.23
C ILE A 144 -1.42 -10.90 -0.05
N CYS A 145 -1.39 -11.86 0.86
CA CYS A 145 -2.10 -13.14 0.71
C CYS A 145 -3.61 -12.93 0.58
N VAL A 146 -4.20 -12.14 1.49
CA VAL A 146 -5.64 -11.83 1.48
C VAL A 146 -6.03 -11.10 0.20
N TYR A 147 -5.30 -10.03 -0.15
CA TYR A 147 -5.56 -9.27 -1.36
C TYR A 147 -5.49 -10.14 -2.62
N ARG A 148 -4.43 -10.93 -2.78
CA ARG A 148 -4.27 -11.80 -3.97
C ARG A 148 -5.28 -12.93 -4.01
N GLY A 149 -5.59 -13.55 -2.87
CA GLY A 149 -6.59 -14.61 -2.81
C GLY A 149 -7.97 -14.11 -3.21
N LEU A 150 -8.39 -12.96 -2.69
CA LEU A 150 -9.66 -12.33 -3.05
C LEU A 150 -9.66 -11.81 -4.48
N TYR A 151 -8.54 -11.25 -4.95
CA TYR A 151 -8.43 -10.76 -6.32
C TYR A 151 -8.51 -11.90 -7.32
N PHE A 152 -7.68 -12.95 -7.22
CA PHE A 152 -7.70 -14.06 -8.19
C PHE A 152 -8.93 -14.95 -8.05
N GLY A 153 -9.35 -15.26 -6.81
CA GLY A 153 -10.57 -16.05 -6.59
C GLY A 153 -11.83 -15.29 -7.02
N GLY A 154 -11.91 -14.00 -6.70
CA GLY A 154 -13.06 -13.15 -7.02
C GLY A 154 -13.10 -12.71 -8.48
N TYR A 155 -12.00 -12.20 -9.03
CA TYR A 155 -11.95 -11.69 -10.40
C TYR A 155 -12.32 -12.76 -11.42
N ASP A 156 -11.76 -13.96 -11.30
CA ASP A 156 -12.04 -15.03 -12.26
C ASP A 156 -13.49 -15.53 -12.15
N THR A 157 -14.00 -15.71 -10.92
CA THR A 157 -15.39 -16.13 -10.71
C THR A 157 -16.38 -15.09 -11.25
N ILE A 158 -16.14 -13.81 -10.97
CA ILE A 158 -17.01 -12.70 -11.38
C ILE A 158 -16.90 -12.47 -12.89
N ARG A 159 -15.69 -12.57 -13.46
CA ARG A 159 -15.48 -12.50 -14.91
C ARG A 159 -16.18 -13.64 -15.64
N ASP A 160 -15.98 -14.88 -15.22
CA ASP A 160 -16.49 -16.06 -15.93
C ASP A 160 -18.04 -16.14 -15.86
N THR A 161 -18.66 -15.54 -14.84
CA THR A 161 -20.12 -15.46 -14.69
C THR A 161 -20.76 -14.22 -15.33
N LEU A 162 -20.21 -13.01 -15.12
CA LEU A 162 -20.81 -11.76 -15.59
C LEU A 162 -20.34 -11.33 -16.99
N LEU A 163 -19.14 -11.72 -17.41
CA LEU A 163 -18.63 -11.42 -18.76
C LEU A 163 -18.88 -12.57 -19.74
N ALA A 164 -19.96 -13.34 -19.49
CA ALA A 164 -20.48 -14.36 -20.38
C ALA A 164 -21.54 -13.77 -21.34
N GLY A 165 -21.75 -14.43 -22.48
CA GLY A 165 -22.77 -14.04 -23.46
C GLY A 165 -22.55 -12.64 -24.03
N ASN A 166 -23.58 -11.78 -23.96
CA ASN A 166 -23.63 -10.46 -24.61
C ASN A 166 -22.65 -9.42 -24.03
N LEU A 167 -22.07 -9.68 -22.85
CA LEU A 167 -21.09 -8.80 -22.22
C LEU A 167 -19.64 -9.22 -22.50
N ARG A 168 -19.43 -10.35 -23.19
CA ARG A 168 -18.11 -10.85 -23.56
C ARG A 168 -17.43 -9.89 -24.52
N GLY A 169 -16.29 -9.34 -24.10
CA GLY A 169 -15.52 -8.36 -24.89
C GLY A 169 -15.96 -6.89 -24.71
N ASN A 170 -17.00 -6.63 -23.91
CA ASN A 170 -17.39 -5.26 -23.60
C ASN A 170 -16.36 -4.61 -22.64
N PHE A 171 -15.74 -3.52 -23.10
CA PHE A 171 -14.74 -2.78 -22.33
C PHE A 171 -15.28 -2.25 -21.00
N LEU A 172 -16.45 -1.62 -21.00
CA LEU A 172 -17.04 -1.03 -19.80
C LEU A 172 -17.40 -2.10 -18.76
N ALA A 173 -17.94 -3.23 -19.22
CA ALA A 173 -18.25 -4.36 -18.34
C ALA A 173 -16.96 -4.95 -17.73
N SER A 174 -15.92 -5.12 -18.54
CA SER A 174 -14.62 -5.64 -18.09
C SER A 174 -13.93 -4.68 -17.11
N PHE A 175 -14.03 -3.37 -17.36
CA PHE A 175 -13.54 -2.34 -16.47
C PHE A 175 -14.28 -2.32 -15.14
N ALA A 176 -15.63 -2.35 -15.16
CA ALA A 176 -16.45 -2.37 -13.96
C ALA A 176 -16.17 -3.60 -13.09
N VAL A 177 -16.10 -4.79 -13.70
CA VAL A 177 -15.74 -6.03 -12.99
C VAL A 177 -14.35 -5.92 -12.38
N GLY A 178 -13.35 -5.48 -13.15
CA GLY A 178 -11.99 -5.29 -12.64
C GLY A 178 -11.95 -4.31 -11.47
N TRP A 179 -12.61 -3.15 -11.61
CA TRP A 179 -12.64 -2.11 -10.58
C TRP A 179 -13.35 -2.56 -9.30
N MET A 180 -14.49 -3.25 -9.42
CA MET A 180 -15.21 -3.80 -8.26
C MET A 180 -14.38 -4.87 -7.54
N CYS A 181 -13.76 -5.79 -8.28
CA CYS A 181 -12.90 -6.83 -7.71
C CYS A 181 -11.68 -6.23 -7.00
N THR A 182 -10.96 -5.29 -7.65
CA THR A 182 -9.82 -4.60 -7.04
C THR A 182 -10.23 -3.82 -5.81
N THR A 183 -11.33 -3.07 -5.87
CA THR A 183 -11.82 -2.26 -4.74
C THR A 183 -12.27 -3.15 -3.60
N GLY A 184 -13.04 -4.21 -3.87
CA GLY A 184 -13.50 -5.17 -2.88
C GLY A 184 -12.36 -5.90 -2.18
N ALA A 185 -11.40 -6.43 -2.95
CA ALA A 185 -10.21 -7.08 -2.40
C ALA A 185 -9.35 -6.11 -1.58
N ALA A 186 -9.18 -4.86 -2.04
CA ALA A 186 -8.45 -3.83 -1.31
C ALA A 186 -9.13 -3.45 -0.01
N LEU A 187 -10.46 -3.32 0.01
CA LEU A 187 -11.24 -3.04 1.20
C LEU A 187 -11.17 -4.18 2.21
N ALA A 188 -11.27 -5.43 1.77
CA ALA A 188 -11.16 -6.60 2.64
C ALA A 188 -9.75 -6.74 3.25
N ALA A 189 -8.70 -6.40 2.50
CA ALA A 189 -7.33 -6.39 3.00
C ALA A 189 -6.97 -5.12 3.81
N TYR A 190 -7.82 -4.08 3.79
CA TYR A 190 -7.54 -2.77 4.37
C TYR A 190 -7.28 -2.79 5.89
N PRO A 191 -7.96 -3.63 6.71
CA PRO A 191 -7.63 -3.74 8.13
C PRO A 191 -6.17 -4.12 8.41
N LEU A 192 -5.60 -5.02 7.60
CA LEU A 192 -4.20 -5.43 7.71
C LEU A 192 -3.25 -4.31 7.32
N ASP A 193 -3.61 -3.50 6.33
CA ASP A 193 -2.87 -2.31 5.93
C ASP A 193 -2.90 -1.23 7.01
N THR A 194 -4.05 -1.00 7.65
CA THR A 194 -4.17 -0.10 8.81
C THR A 194 -3.31 -0.59 9.98
N ILE A 195 -3.36 -1.88 10.32
CA ILE A 195 -2.52 -2.46 11.37
C ILE A 195 -1.03 -2.31 11.03
N ARG A 196 -0.63 -2.65 9.80
CA ARG A 196 0.75 -2.47 9.30
C ARG A 196 1.24 -1.04 9.53
N ARG A 197 0.49 -0.04 9.06
CA ARG A 197 0.89 1.37 9.19
C ARG A 197 0.88 1.84 10.63
N ARG A 198 -0.13 1.45 11.43
CA ARG A 198 -0.16 1.77 12.87
C ARG A 198 1.05 1.21 13.60
N MET A 199 1.45 -0.03 13.29
CA MET A 199 2.66 -0.63 13.83
C MET A 199 3.93 0.15 13.43
N MET A 200 4.07 0.55 12.15
CA MET A 200 5.20 1.40 11.71
C MET A 200 5.30 2.72 12.51
N MET A 201 4.16 3.31 12.86
CA MET A 201 4.12 4.59 13.60
C MET A 201 4.51 4.47 15.08
N THR A 202 4.68 3.25 15.62
CA THR A 202 5.14 3.02 17.01
C THR A 202 6.67 2.97 17.15
N SER A 203 7.42 2.95 16.05
CA SER A 203 8.89 2.94 16.15
C SER A 203 9.39 4.29 16.70
N GLY A 204 10.26 4.27 17.70
CA GLY A 204 10.72 5.43 18.48
C GLY A 204 9.74 5.90 19.55
N GLU A 205 8.62 5.20 19.76
CA GLU A 205 7.67 5.46 20.85
C GLU A 205 7.89 4.50 22.03
N LYS A 206 7.52 4.94 23.24
CA LYS A 206 7.62 4.13 24.47
C LYS A 206 6.76 2.87 24.46
N VAL A 207 5.62 2.91 23.76
CA VAL A 207 4.66 1.80 23.69
C VAL A 207 4.64 1.24 22.27
N GLN A 208 4.97 -0.04 22.16
CA GLN A 208 5.11 -0.76 20.90
C GLN A 208 4.25 -2.02 20.96
N TYR A 209 3.60 -2.37 19.84
CA TYR A 209 2.85 -3.62 19.76
C TYR A 209 3.79 -4.81 19.60
N ARG A 210 3.60 -5.88 20.38
CA ARG A 210 4.43 -7.09 20.28
C ARG A 210 4.06 -7.94 19.06
N SER A 211 2.77 -7.92 18.69
CA SER A 211 2.25 -8.63 17.52
C SER A 211 1.19 -7.82 16.78
N PHE A 212 0.94 -8.17 15.51
CA PHE A 212 -0.12 -7.53 14.73
C PHE A 212 -1.53 -7.91 15.24
N ILE A 213 -1.67 -9.08 15.87
CA ILE A 213 -2.92 -9.52 16.51
C ILE A 213 -3.21 -8.65 17.74
N GLU A 214 -2.19 -8.41 18.56
CA GLU A 214 -2.29 -7.48 19.69
C GLU A 214 -2.62 -6.07 19.22
N ALA A 215 -1.92 -5.58 18.18
CA ALA A 215 -2.20 -4.27 17.58
C ALA A 215 -3.66 -4.17 17.12
N GLY A 216 -4.15 -5.18 16.40
CA GLY A 216 -5.54 -5.25 15.93
C GLY A 216 -6.54 -5.24 17.08
N ARG A 217 -6.35 -6.11 18.10
CA ARG A 217 -7.21 -6.16 19.29
C ARG A 217 -7.22 -4.82 20.03
N HIS A 218 -6.06 -4.21 20.21
CA HIS A 218 -5.94 -2.94 20.91
C HIS A 218 -6.63 -1.79 20.17
N ILE A 219 -6.47 -1.74 18.84
CA ILE A 219 -7.14 -0.74 17.99
C ILE A 219 -8.65 -0.93 18.05
N VAL A 220 -9.15 -2.16 17.90
CA VAL A 220 -10.59 -2.45 17.95
C VAL A 220 -11.18 -2.13 19.32
N ALA A 221 -10.48 -2.50 20.40
CA ALA A 221 -10.95 -2.25 21.77
C ALA A 221 -11.00 -0.75 22.12
N LYS A 222 -10.05 0.06 21.62
CA LYS A 222 -9.96 1.49 21.96
C LYS A 222 -10.67 2.42 20.99
N GLU A 223 -10.62 2.12 19.70
CA GLU A 223 -11.09 3.00 18.62
C GLU A 223 -12.28 2.41 17.84
N GLY A 224 -12.66 1.15 18.11
CA GLY A 224 -13.74 0.44 17.43
C GLY A 224 -13.34 -0.12 16.07
N VAL A 225 -14.15 -1.04 15.52
CA VAL A 225 -13.88 -1.73 14.23
C VAL A 225 -13.78 -0.75 13.05
N ARG A 226 -14.57 0.34 13.07
CA ARG A 226 -14.56 1.36 12.01
C ARG A 226 -13.19 2.02 11.83
N SER A 227 -12.37 2.09 12.89
CA SER A 227 -11.03 2.67 12.83
C SER A 227 -10.07 1.90 11.91
N LEU A 228 -10.31 0.59 11.71
CA LEU A 228 -9.53 -0.24 10.80
C LEU A 228 -9.72 0.16 9.33
N PHE A 229 -10.80 0.85 9.01
CA PHE A 229 -11.13 1.34 7.67
C PHE A 229 -10.88 2.85 7.51
N ALA A 230 -10.26 3.50 8.51
CA ALA A 230 -9.94 4.91 8.43
C ALA A 230 -9.01 5.20 7.23
N GLY A 231 -9.48 6.05 6.31
CA GLY A 231 -8.75 6.40 5.09
C GLY A 231 -9.02 5.50 3.88
N ALA A 232 -9.86 4.46 4.00
CA ALA A 232 -10.18 3.57 2.88
C ALA A 232 -10.71 4.34 1.65
N GLY A 233 -11.61 5.31 1.87
CA GLY A 233 -12.11 6.18 0.81
C GLY A 233 -11.01 7.02 0.14
N ALA A 234 -10.07 7.57 0.91
CA ALA A 234 -8.92 8.30 0.35
C ALA A 234 -8.02 7.37 -0.48
N ASN A 235 -7.86 6.11 -0.06
CA ASN A 235 -7.10 5.13 -0.82
C ASN A 235 -7.81 4.72 -2.13
N ILE A 236 -9.14 4.63 -2.15
CA ILE A 236 -9.92 4.40 -3.38
C ILE A 236 -9.75 5.59 -4.35
N LEU A 237 -9.89 6.83 -3.85
CA LEU A 237 -9.66 8.03 -4.66
C LEU A 237 -8.24 8.07 -5.24
N ARG A 238 -7.24 7.69 -4.44
CA ARG A 238 -5.85 7.54 -4.90
C ARG A 238 -5.73 6.49 -6.02
N GLY A 239 -6.49 5.39 -5.94
CA GLY A 239 -6.53 4.37 -6.98
C GLY A 239 -7.05 4.90 -8.31
N VAL A 240 -8.19 5.62 -8.29
CA VAL A 240 -8.78 6.24 -9.48
C VAL A 240 -7.88 7.31 -10.07
N ALA A 241 -7.34 8.20 -9.23
CA ALA A 241 -6.39 9.23 -9.67
C ALA A 241 -5.12 8.62 -10.28
N GLY A 242 -4.57 7.57 -9.67
CA GLY A 242 -3.41 6.86 -10.18
C GLY A 242 -3.65 6.22 -11.55
N ALA A 243 -4.80 5.55 -11.73
CA ALA A 243 -5.19 4.97 -13.01
C ALA A 243 -5.34 6.04 -14.10
N GLY A 244 -6.03 7.15 -13.78
CA GLY A 244 -6.20 8.26 -14.72
C GLY A 244 -4.87 8.90 -15.14
N VAL A 245 -3.98 9.17 -14.19
CA VAL A 245 -2.65 9.73 -14.48
C VAL A 245 -1.83 8.78 -15.35
N LEU A 246 -1.86 7.46 -15.08
CA LEU A 246 -1.15 6.48 -15.90
C LEU A 246 -1.70 6.46 -17.34
N SER A 247 -3.02 6.38 -17.52
CA SER A 247 -3.62 6.36 -18.86
C SER A 247 -3.33 7.64 -19.66
N LEU A 248 -3.36 8.80 -19.01
CA LEU A 248 -3.00 10.07 -19.64
C LEU A 248 -1.51 10.14 -19.99
N TYR A 249 -0.65 9.63 -19.10
CA TYR A 249 0.78 9.60 -19.34
C TYR A 249 1.13 8.65 -20.49
N ASP A 250 0.53 7.46 -20.57
CA ASP A 250 0.71 6.53 -21.69
C ASP A 250 0.32 7.20 -23.03
N LYS A 251 -0.82 7.91 -23.06
CA LYS A 251 -1.22 8.69 -24.24
C LYS A 251 -0.24 9.80 -24.59
N PHE A 252 0.29 10.49 -23.59
CA PHE A 252 1.34 11.48 -23.80
C PHE A 252 2.61 10.85 -24.39
N GLN A 253 3.05 9.70 -23.89
CA GLN A 253 4.22 9.00 -24.44
C GLN A 253 4.01 8.56 -25.88
N GLU A 254 2.82 8.04 -26.21
CA GLU A 254 2.45 7.66 -27.57
C GLU A 254 2.50 8.87 -28.52
N LEU A 255 1.98 10.03 -28.10
CA LEU A 255 2.00 11.26 -28.89
C LEU A 255 3.39 11.89 -29.01
N ALA A 256 4.17 11.89 -27.93
CA ALA A 256 5.46 12.57 -27.87
C ALA A 256 6.60 11.73 -28.46
N TRP A 257 6.55 10.41 -28.28
CA TRP A 257 7.66 9.50 -28.59
C TRP A 257 7.27 8.34 -29.52
N GLY A 258 6.01 8.27 -29.97
CA GLY A 258 5.53 7.20 -30.86
C GLY A 258 5.47 5.82 -30.22
N LYS A 259 5.78 5.71 -28.92
CA LYS A 259 5.73 4.44 -28.16
C LYS A 259 5.53 4.69 -26.67
N VAL A 260 4.89 3.72 -26.01
CA VAL A 260 4.70 3.70 -24.56
C VAL A 260 5.83 2.93 -23.91
N TYR A 261 6.51 3.54 -22.94
CA TYR A 261 7.55 2.90 -22.16
C TYR A 261 6.94 2.30 -20.90
N GLN A 262 6.70 0.99 -20.93
CA GLN A 262 6.23 0.26 -19.75
C GLN A 262 7.42 -0.34 -18.99
N ALA A 263 7.36 -0.34 -17.66
CA ALA A 263 8.39 -1.01 -16.88
C ALA A 263 8.36 -2.52 -17.17
N GLY A 264 9.47 -3.05 -17.69
CA GLY A 264 9.56 -4.43 -18.13
C GLY A 264 9.60 -4.62 -19.65
N SER A 265 9.29 -3.61 -20.46
CA SER A 265 9.50 -3.67 -21.91
C SER A 265 10.91 -3.20 -22.22
N GLY A 266 11.80 -4.14 -22.57
CA GLY A 266 13.05 -3.85 -23.26
C GLY A 266 12.79 -3.45 -24.71
#